data_AF-A0A440ACU1-F1
#
_entry.id   AF-A0A440ACU1-F1
#
_cell.length_a   1.000
_cell.length_b   1.000
_cell.length_c   1.000
_cell.angle_alpha   90.00
_cell.angle_beta   90.00
_cell.angle_gamma   90.00
#
_symmetry.space_group_name_H-M   'P 1'
#
loop_
_entity.id
_entity.type
_entity.pdbx_description
1 polymer ?
#
loop_
_entity_poly.entity_id
_entity_poly.type
_entity_poly.pdbx_seq_one_letter_code
_entity_poly.pdbx_strand_id
1 'polypeptide(L)'
;MRIAPVPALPEIRLYAAHPASGLWRLTHQVGQAAEPEEEGTEADEDGPEPQPPYWAYAWAGGAVLARYILDRPESVAGLRVLDLGAGSGLVGIAAAKAGAREVLASEIDRNGVAALGLNAAANSVAITVVGQDITAGPPPPVDVVAAGDLFYGQDLADRVIPFLDRCLAARVNVLIGDPGRAYLPRSRLRLLAEYRVPDVGEAKGAAMKPSGVFSFEPE
;
A
#
# COMPACT_ATOMS: atom_id res chain seq x y z
N MET A 1 14.30 -11.41 -7.16
CA MET A 1 12.86 -11.20 -7.47
C MET A 1 12.57 -11.67 -8.88
N ARG A 2 11.32 -12.02 -9.19
CA ARG A 2 10.87 -12.36 -10.55
C ARG A 2 9.72 -11.44 -10.94
N ILE A 3 9.69 -11.00 -12.19
CA ILE A 3 8.54 -10.30 -12.74
C ILE A 3 7.42 -11.32 -13.05
N ALA A 4 6.23 -11.08 -12.50
CA ALA A 4 5.04 -11.90 -12.75
C ALA A 4 3.77 -11.04 -12.69
N PRO A 5 2.67 -11.45 -13.35
CA PRO A 5 1.36 -10.85 -13.14
C PRO A 5 0.95 -10.95 -11.66
N VAL A 6 0.29 -9.92 -11.15
CA VAL A 6 -0.23 -9.92 -9.79
C VAL A 6 -1.49 -10.79 -9.73
N PRO A 7 -1.63 -11.69 -8.74
CA PRO A 7 -2.87 -12.45 -8.55
C PRO A 7 -4.09 -11.52 -8.46
N ALA A 8 -5.17 -11.85 -9.16
CA ALA A 8 -6.38 -11.02 -9.34
C ALA A 8 -6.21 -9.71 -10.15
N LEU A 9 -4.99 -9.40 -10.62
CA LEU A 9 -4.64 -8.19 -11.38
C LEU A 9 -3.69 -8.54 -12.55
N PRO A 10 -4.12 -9.37 -13.53
CA PRO A 10 -3.26 -9.81 -14.64
C PRO A 10 -2.75 -8.67 -15.54
N GLU A 11 -3.39 -7.50 -15.47
CA GLU A 11 -3.01 -6.27 -16.18
C GLU A 11 -1.73 -5.62 -15.62
N ILE A 12 -1.33 -6.00 -14.40
CA ILE A 12 -0.19 -5.43 -13.69
C ILE A 12 0.85 -6.52 -13.43
N ARG A 13 2.11 -6.20 -13.71
CA ARG A 13 3.26 -7.09 -13.45
C ARG A 13 4.19 -6.47 -12.42
N LEU A 14 4.56 -7.21 -11.37
CA LEU A 14 5.49 -6.72 -10.36
C LEU A 14 6.70 -7.64 -10.24
N TYR A 15 7.86 -7.06 -9.93
CA TYR A 15 8.94 -7.75 -9.24
C TYR A 15 8.49 -8.03 -7.81
N ALA A 16 8.00 -9.24 -7.57
CA ALA A 16 7.53 -9.67 -6.26
C ALA A 16 8.50 -10.67 -5.61
N ALA A 17 8.37 -10.80 -4.29
CA ALA A 17 8.94 -11.92 -3.56
C ALA A 17 8.38 -13.25 -4.09
N HIS A 18 9.23 -14.27 -4.05
CA HIS A 18 8.86 -15.65 -4.38
C HIS A 18 9.44 -16.59 -3.31
N PRO A 19 8.96 -17.84 -3.15
CA PRO A 19 9.44 -18.72 -2.08
C PRO A 19 10.97 -18.84 -1.99
N ALA A 20 11.66 -18.95 -3.12
CA ALA A 20 13.12 -19.06 -3.16
C ALA A 20 13.86 -17.73 -2.90
N SER A 21 13.16 -16.60 -2.70
CA SER A 21 13.79 -15.35 -2.24
C SER A 21 14.03 -15.33 -0.74
N GLY A 22 13.37 -16.20 0.03
CA GLY A 22 13.52 -16.26 1.48
C GLY A 22 12.99 -15.04 2.25
N LEU A 23 12.46 -14.02 1.56
CA LEU A 23 11.98 -12.76 2.16
C LEU A 23 10.79 -12.95 3.10
N TRP A 24 10.05 -14.06 2.98
CA TRP A 24 8.92 -14.39 3.86
C TRP A 24 9.36 -14.60 5.32
N ARG A 25 10.63 -14.98 5.53
CA ARG A 25 11.18 -15.17 6.88
C ARG A 25 11.28 -13.85 7.65
N LEU A 26 11.53 -12.76 6.93
CA LEU A 26 11.61 -11.40 7.49
C LEU A 26 10.23 -10.81 7.79
N THR A 27 9.16 -11.36 7.21
CA THR A 27 7.78 -10.93 7.51
C THR A 27 7.17 -11.64 8.73
N HIS A 28 7.64 -12.85 9.08
CA HIS A 28 7.10 -13.61 10.22
C HIS A 28 7.72 -13.23 11.57
N GLN A 29 8.91 -12.64 11.59
CA GLN A 29 9.52 -12.14 12.83
C GLN A 29 8.72 -11.00 13.48
N VAL A 30 7.89 -10.27 12.71
CA VAL A 30 7.03 -9.18 13.23
C VAL A 30 5.64 -9.67 13.66
N GLY A 31 5.24 -10.89 13.27
CA GLY A 31 3.99 -11.52 13.70
C GLY A 31 4.07 -12.25 15.05
N GLN A 32 5.29 -12.45 15.58
CA GLN A 32 5.56 -13.05 16.89
C GLN A 32 6.21 -12.05 17.85
N ALA A 33 5.67 -10.82 17.94
CA ALA A 33 5.98 -9.96 19.08
C ALA A 33 5.09 -10.37 20.27
N ALA A 34 5.37 -11.53 20.88
CA ALA A 34 4.99 -11.86 22.26
C ALA A 34 5.50 -13.27 22.67
N GLU A 35 6.80 -13.56 22.62
CA GLU A 35 7.44 -14.40 23.64
C GLU A 35 8.85 -13.84 23.92
N PRO A 36 9.28 -13.75 25.20
CA PRO A 36 10.61 -13.26 25.52
C PRO A 36 11.60 -14.40 25.28
N GLU A 37 12.37 -14.36 24.20
CA GLU A 37 13.52 -15.25 24.06
C GLU A 37 14.72 -14.66 24.81
N GLU A 38 15.21 -15.45 25.77
CA GLU A 38 16.38 -15.17 26.60
C GLU A 38 17.66 -15.01 25.76
N GLU A 39 18.43 -13.99 26.16
CA GLU A 39 19.87 -13.78 26.04
C GLU A 39 20.66 -14.57 24.98
N GLY A 40 21.22 -13.81 24.02
CA GLY A 40 22.57 -14.09 23.52
C GLY A 40 22.76 -13.85 22.03
N THR A 41 23.17 -12.65 21.64
CA THR A 41 24.38 -12.37 20.85
C THR A 41 24.45 -10.87 20.55
N GLU A 42 25.60 -10.27 20.87
CA GLU A 42 25.95 -8.88 20.60
C GLU A 42 25.73 -8.57 19.11
N ALA A 43 24.70 -7.80 18.79
CA ALA A 43 24.49 -7.21 17.47
C ALA A 43 24.77 -5.71 17.60
N ASP A 44 25.68 -5.20 16.78
CA ASP A 44 26.10 -3.80 16.72
C ASP A 44 24.89 -2.83 16.79
N GLU A 45 24.75 -2.17 17.96
CA GLU A 45 23.69 -1.22 18.28
C GLU A 45 24.00 0.16 17.69
N ASP A 46 23.45 0.47 16.51
CA ASP A 46 23.11 1.85 16.10
C ASP A 46 22.28 1.96 14.81
N GLY A 47 21.83 0.84 14.23
CA GLY A 47 20.94 0.83 13.07
C GLY A 47 19.47 0.74 13.47
N PRO A 48 18.53 1.43 12.79
CA PRO A 48 17.11 1.17 12.98
C PRO A 48 16.83 -0.30 12.67
N GLU A 49 15.99 -0.92 13.51
CA GLU A 49 15.57 -2.31 13.36
C GLU A 49 15.06 -2.56 11.92
N PRO A 50 15.45 -3.68 11.27
CA PRO A 50 15.08 -3.91 9.88
C PRO A 50 13.55 -4.02 9.74
N GLN A 51 12.94 -3.02 9.11
CA GLN A 51 11.52 -3.07 8.79
C GLN A 51 11.24 -4.26 7.85
N PRO A 52 10.11 -4.98 8.02
CA PRO A 52 9.72 -6.02 7.07
C PRO A 52 9.69 -5.48 5.64
N PRO A 53 10.04 -6.30 4.63
CA PRO A 53 10.07 -5.86 3.24
C PRO A 53 8.64 -5.77 2.67
N TYR A 54 7.81 -4.86 3.21
CA TYR A 54 6.41 -4.67 2.83
C TYR A 54 6.27 -4.44 1.32
N TRP A 55 7.20 -3.70 0.71
CA TRP A 55 7.27 -3.43 -0.71
C TRP A 55 7.40 -4.67 -1.61
N ALA A 56 7.80 -5.82 -1.06
CA ALA A 56 8.03 -7.03 -1.86
C ALA A 56 6.74 -7.81 -2.17
N TYR A 57 5.60 -7.38 -1.63
CA TYR A 57 4.34 -8.11 -1.71
C TYR A 57 3.16 -7.23 -2.15
N ALA A 58 2.15 -7.87 -2.73
CA ALA A 58 0.88 -7.25 -3.08
C ALA A 58 -0.11 -7.47 -1.94
N TRP A 59 -0.08 -6.59 -0.94
CA TRP A 59 -0.97 -6.64 0.23
C TRP A 59 -2.44 -6.51 -0.17
N ALA A 60 -3.33 -7.19 0.56
CA ALA A 60 -4.74 -7.29 0.20
C ALA A 60 -5.41 -5.91 0.02
N GLY A 61 -5.11 -4.94 0.90
CA GLY A 61 -5.66 -3.59 0.80
C GLY A 61 -5.26 -2.87 -0.50
N GLY A 62 -3.98 -2.92 -0.86
CA GLY A 62 -3.49 -2.39 -2.14
C GLY A 62 -4.08 -3.13 -3.35
N ALA A 63 -4.22 -4.45 -3.27
CA ALA A 63 -4.77 -5.26 -4.35
C ALA A 63 -6.25 -4.96 -4.63
N VAL A 64 -7.09 -4.83 -3.60
CA VAL A 64 -8.52 -4.46 -3.82
C VAL A 64 -8.67 -3.05 -4.35
N LEU A 65 -7.85 -2.11 -3.89
CA LEU A 65 -7.90 -0.73 -4.38
C LEU A 65 -7.47 -0.65 -5.84
N ALA A 66 -6.39 -1.34 -6.21
CA ALA A 66 -5.96 -1.44 -7.59
C ALA A 66 -7.04 -2.07 -8.49
N ARG A 67 -7.70 -3.15 -8.02
CA ARG A 67 -8.80 -3.78 -8.78
C ARG A 67 -9.97 -2.83 -8.97
N TYR A 68 -10.37 -2.11 -7.92
CA TYR A 68 -11.41 -1.11 -7.99
C TYR A 68 -11.10 0.00 -9.00
N ILE A 69 -9.89 0.53 -8.99
CA ILE A 69 -9.46 1.59 -9.92
C ILE A 69 -9.50 1.10 -11.37
N LEU A 70 -9.05 -0.13 -11.64
CA LEU A 70 -9.10 -0.71 -12.99
C LEU A 70 -10.53 -0.99 -13.45
N ASP A 71 -11.42 -1.41 -12.54
CA ASP A 71 -12.83 -1.69 -12.85
C ASP A 71 -13.66 -0.40 -12.96
N ARG A 72 -13.21 0.70 -12.34
CA ARG A 72 -13.83 2.02 -12.36
C ARG A 72 -12.80 3.12 -12.69
N PRO A 73 -12.31 3.17 -13.93
CA PRO A 73 -11.32 4.17 -14.32
C PRO A 73 -11.77 5.61 -14.06
N GLU A 74 -13.08 5.89 -14.10
CA GLU A 74 -13.66 7.19 -13.78
C GLU A 74 -13.34 7.70 -12.37
N SER A 75 -12.92 6.82 -11.45
CA SER A 75 -12.46 7.20 -10.12
C SER A 75 -11.16 8.00 -10.13
N VAL A 76 -10.35 7.90 -11.19
CA VAL A 76 -9.02 8.51 -11.29
C VAL A 76 -8.69 9.09 -12.68
N ALA A 77 -9.45 8.77 -13.72
CA ALA A 77 -9.16 9.15 -15.10
C ALA A 77 -9.09 10.68 -15.26
N GLY A 78 -7.99 11.19 -15.82
CA GLY A 78 -7.73 12.62 -15.98
C GLY A 78 -7.36 13.36 -14.69
N LEU A 79 -7.30 12.68 -13.55
CA LEU A 79 -7.00 13.25 -12.24
C LEU A 79 -5.53 13.06 -11.85
N ARG A 80 -5.06 13.88 -10.91
CA ARG A 80 -3.76 13.72 -10.25
C ARG A 80 -3.96 12.85 -9.01
N VAL A 81 -3.20 11.77 -8.90
CA VAL A 81 -3.38 10.75 -7.85
C VAL A 81 -2.13 10.68 -6.98
N LEU A 82 -2.31 10.68 -5.67
CA LEU A 82 -1.29 10.28 -4.69
C LEU A 82 -1.50 8.82 -4.30
N ASP A 83 -0.52 7.96 -4.53
CA ASP A 83 -0.38 6.65 -3.91
C ASP A 83 0.40 6.81 -2.59
N LEU A 84 -0.30 6.81 -1.45
CA LEU A 84 0.29 7.03 -0.14
C LEU A 84 0.80 5.69 0.43
N GLY A 85 2.08 5.63 0.83
CA GLY A 85 2.71 4.39 1.30
C GLY A 85 2.76 3.33 0.21
N ALA A 86 3.29 3.73 -0.95
CA ALA A 86 3.11 3.04 -2.22
C ALA A 86 3.70 1.62 -2.28
N GLY A 87 4.71 1.31 -1.45
CA GLY A 87 5.36 0.00 -1.39
C GLY A 87 5.88 -0.46 -2.75
N SER A 88 5.22 -1.47 -3.33
CA SER A 88 5.53 -1.99 -4.66
C SER A 88 5.12 -1.07 -5.82
N GLY A 89 4.32 -0.03 -5.54
CA GLY A 89 3.70 0.86 -6.53
C GLY A 89 2.42 0.31 -7.16
N LEU A 90 1.85 -0.78 -6.63
CA LEU A 90 0.70 -1.47 -7.22
C LEU A 90 -0.49 -0.53 -7.52
N VAL A 91 -0.85 0.29 -6.54
CA VAL A 91 -2.00 1.21 -6.64
C VAL A 91 -1.70 2.34 -7.61
N GLY A 92 -0.53 2.96 -7.53
CA GLY A 92 -0.09 3.99 -8.47
C GLY A 92 0.00 3.50 -9.92
N ILE A 93 0.45 2.27 -10.14
CA ILE A 93 0.46 1.64 -11.46
C ILE A 93 -0.96 1.42 -11.98
N ALA A 94 -1.88 0.97 -11.13
CA ALA A 94 -3.29 0.82 -11.48
C ALA A 94 -3.90 2.17 -11.89
N ALA A 95 -3.64 3.23 -11.11
CA ALA A 95 -4.10 4.58 -11.42
C ALA A 95 -3.56 5.11 -12.76
N ALA A 96 -2.25 4.94 -13.01
CA ALA A 96 -1.65 5.34 -14.28
C ALA A 96 -2.26 4.57 -15.48
N LYS A 97 -2.48 3.25 -15.33
CA LYS A 97 -3.14 2.44 -16.37
C LYS A 97 -4.61 2.79 -16.58
N ALA A 98 -5.30 3.23 -15.52
CA ALA A 98 -6.68 3.72 -15.58
C ALA A 98 -6.81 5.14 -16.16
N GLY A 99 -5.70 5.77 -16.57
CA GLY A 99 -5.71 7.07 -17.24
C GLY A 99 -5.61 8.26 -16.30
N ALA A 100 -5.09 8.09 -15.08
CA ALA A 100 -4.68 9.22 -14.25
C ALA A 100 -3.74 10.14 -15.04
N ARG A 101 -3.95 11.45 -14.90
CA ARG A 101 -3.14 12.48 -15.58
C ARG A 101 -1.70 12.46 -15.07
N GLU A 102 -1.55 12.41 -13.75
CA GLU A 102 -0.26 12.37 -13.06
C GLU A 102 -0.40 11.46 -11.84
N VAL A 103 0.65 10.69 -11.53
CA VAL A 103 0.72 9.86 -10.33
C VAL A 103 1.93 10.24 -9.52
N LEU A 104 1.69 10.62 -8.27
CA LEU A 104 2.68 10.84 -7.23
C LEU A 104 2.64 9.63 -6.29
N ALA A 105 3.79 9.10 -5.88
CA ALA A 105 3.86 7.99 -4.95
C ALA A 105 4.79 8.33 -3.78
N SER A 106 4.30 8.18 -2.55
CA SER A 106 5.08 8.41 -1.33
C SER A 106 5.53 7.08 -0.75
N GLU A 107 6.83 6.88 -0.55
CA GLU A 107 7.40 5.68 0.04
C GLU A 107 8.64 6.04 0.87
N ILE A 108 8.75 5.51 2.09
CA ILE A 108 9.83 5.85 3.03
C ILE A 108 10.98 4.84 2.99
N ASP A 109 10.72 3.60 2.58
CA ASP A 109 11.75 2.57 2.41
C ASP A 109 12.48 2.79 1.08
N ARG A 110 13.79 3.01 1.15
CA ARG A 110 14.67 3.13 -0.03
C ARG A 110 14.55 1.95 -1.00
N ASN A 111 14.32 0.74 -0.49
CA ASN A 111 14.12 -0.46 -1.30
C ASN A 111 12.73 -0.45 -1.95
N GLY A 112 11.72 0.08 -1.24
CA GLY A 112 10.40 0.33 -1.79
C GLY A 112 10.43 1.33 -2.94
N VAL A 113 11.14 2.45 -2.77
CA VAL A 113 11.38 3.44 -3.84
C VAL A 113 12.01 2.79 -5.07
N ALA A 114 13.03 1.94 -4.89
CA ALA A 114 13.66 1.22 -5.98
C ALA A 114 12.72 0.20 -6.65
N ALA A 115 11.99 -0.58 -5.85
CA ALA A 115 11.04 -1.58 -6.33
C ALA A 115 9.90 -0.93 -7.13
N LEU A 116 9.35 0.17 -6.62
CA LEU A 116 8.34 0.98 -7.29
C LEU A 116 8.82 1.46 -8.65
N GLY A 117 10.04 2.02 -8.74
CA GLY A 117 10.61 2.47 -10.01
C GLY A 117 10.75 1.33 -11.03
N LEU A 118 11.23 0.16 -10.59
CA LEU A 118 11.33 -1.03 -11.45
C LEU A 118 9.96 -1.54 -11.90
N ASN A 119 8.96 -1.52 -11.02
CA ASN A 119 7.60 -1.95 -11.30
C ASN A 119 6.87 -0.98 -12.24
N ALA A 120 7.06 0.32 -12.08
CA ALA A 120 6.53 1.32 -13.00
C ALA A 120 7.08 1.11 -14.43
N ALA A 121 8.40 0.92 -14.56
CA ALA A 121 9.05 0.61 -15.83
C ALA A 121 8.53 -0.69 -16.44
N ALA A 122 8.39 -1.75 -15.64
CA ALA A 122 7.85 -3.05 -16.05
C ALA A 122 6.40 -2.98 -16.59
N ASN A 123 5.65 -1.96 -16.19
CA ASN A 123 4.27 -1.72 -16.62
C ASN A 123 4.14 -0.62 -17.68
N SER A 124 5.26 -0.02 -18.10
CA SER A 124 5.32 1.08 -19.05
C SER A 124 4.49 2.30 -18.61
N VAL A 125 4.58 2.64 -17.32
CA VAL A 125 3.91 3.82 -16.74
C VAL A 125 4.92 4.76 -16.09
N ALA A 126 4.60 6.04 -16.02
CA ALA A 126 5.39 7.05 -15.33
C ALA A 126 4.76 7.36 -13.96
N ILE A 127 5.57 7.35 -12.91
CA ILE A 127 5.18 7.70 -11.54
C ILE A 127 6.27 8.59 -10.96
N THR A 128 5.88 9.72 -10.38
CA THR A 128 6.80 10.59 -9.63
C THR A 128 6.92 10.05 -8.22
N VAL A 129 8.14 9.76 -7.76
CA VAL A 129 8.37 9.18 -6.43
C VAL A 129 8.85 10.22 -5.44
N VAL A 130 8.26 10.21 -4.25
CA VAL A 130 8.63 11.01 -3.09
C VAL A 130 9.15 10.05 -2.02
N GLY A 131 10.48 9.99 -1.87
CA GLY A 131 11.19 9.06 -1.00
C GLY A 131 11.19 9.45 0.49
N GLN A 132 10.12 10.07 0.98
CA GLN A 132 10.04 10.64 2.33
C GLN A 132 8.63 10.53 2.90
N ASP A 133 8.53 10.64 4.23
CA ASP A 133 7.23 10.79 4.89
C ASP A 133 6.67 12.20 4.61
N ILE A 134 5.44 12.25 4.10
CA ILE A 134 4.73 13.48 3.78
C ILE A 134 3.57 13.76 4.75
N THR A 135 3.28 12.86 5.70
CA THR A 135 2.06 12.94 6.53
C THR A 135 2.11 14.05 7.56
N ALA A 136 3.28 14.65 7.82
CA ALA A 136 3.40 15.87 8.64
C ALA A 136 3.16 17.17 7.84
N GLY A 137 3.23 17.09 6.51
CA GLY A 137 3.16 18.25 5.61
C GLY A 137 1.74 18.65 5.19
N PRO A 138 1.61 19.71 4.38
CA PRO A 138 0.35 20.05 3.73
C PRO A 138 -0.02 18.99 2.66
N PRO A 139 -1.31 18.89 2.29
CA PRO A 139 -1.72 18.06 1.16
C PRO A 139 -0.98 18.47 -0.11
N PRO A 140 -0.43 17.51 -0.88
CA PRO A 140 0.11 17.81 -2.20
C PRO A 140 -1.02 18.24 -3.15
N PRO A 141 -0.70 18.91 -4.27
CA PRO A 141 -1.70 19.36 -5.24
C PRO A 141 -2.17 18.16 -6.09
N VAL A 142 -2.94 17.27 -5.48
CA VAL A 142 -3.58 16.10 -6.10
C VAL A 142 -5.09 16.18 -5.94
N ASP A 143 -5.80 15.40 -6.73
CA ASP A 143 -7.27 15.37 -6.73
C ASP A 143 -7.80 14.12 -5.99
N VAL A 144 -6.99 13.05 -5.94
CA VAL A 144 -7.28 11.81 -5.21
C VAL A 144 -6.07 11.36 -4.38
N VAL A 145 -6.29 10.97 -3.12
CA VAL A 145 -5.36 10.16 -2.33
C VAL A 145 -5.87 8.72 -2.31
N ALA A 146 -5.02 7.78 -2.69
CA ALA A 146 -5.24 6.35 -2.63
C ALA A 146 -4.32 5.76 -1.56
N ALA A 147 -4.90 5.08 -0.57
CA ALA A 147 -4.17 4.47 0.55
C ALA A 147 -4.53 2.98 0.63
N GLY A 148 -3.57 2.12 0.30
CA GLY A 148 -3.72 0.67 0.37
C GLY A 148 -3.04 0.11 1.62
N ASP A 149 -3.83 -0.46 2.53
CA ASP A 149 -3.33 -1.29 3.63
C ASP A 149 -2.39 -0.55 4.62
N LEU A 150 -2.70 0.70 4.99
CA LEU A 150 -1.88 1.53 5.89
C LEU A 150 -2.29 1.50 7.37
N PHE A 151 -3.41 0.86 7.72
CA PHE A 151 -3.96 0.92 9.09
C PHE A 151 -3.54 -0.27 9.96
N TYR A 152 -2.38 -0.88 9.67
CA TYR A 152 -1.87 -2.05 10.39
C TYR A 152 -1.18 -1.72 11.72
N GLY A 153 -0.74 -0.47 11.94
CA GLY A 153 -0.06 -0.03 13.17
C GLY A 153 -0.63 1.29 13.70
N GLN A 154 -0.69 1.43 15.02
CA GLN A 154 -1.29 2.59 15.68
C GLN A 154 -0.55 3.90 15.34
N ASP A 155 0.77 3.93 15.53
CA ASP A 155 1.57 5.11 15.24
C ASP A 155 1.46 5.57 13.79
N LEU A 156 1.27 4.63 12.86
CA LEU A 156 1.05 4.94 11.45
C LEU A 156 -0.36 5.54 11.24
N ALA A 157 -1.40 4.96 11.84
CA ALA A 157 -2.75 5.50 11.79
C ALA A 157 -2.82 6.91 12.39
N ASP A 158 -2.15 7.15 13.53
CA ASP A 158 -2.09 8.45 14.20
C ASP A 158 -1.41 9.53 13.35
N ARG A 159 -0.52 9.15 12.43
CA ARG A 159 0.09 10.05 11.44
C ARG A 159 -0.76 10.23 10.19
N VAL A 160 -1.35 9.15 9.67
CA VAL A 160 -2.09 9.14 8.41
C VAL A 160 -3.44 9.84 8.54
N ILE A 161 -4.21 9.57 9.62
CA ILE A 161 -5.56 10.13 9.78
C ILE A 161 -5.55 11.67 9.73
N PRO A 162 -4.72 12.38 10.50
CA PRO A 162 -4.65 13.84 10.42
C PRO A 162 -4.20 14.36 9.04
N PHE A 163 -3.37 13.60 8.32
CA PHE A 163 -3.00 13.95 6.94
C PHE A 163 -4.19 13.83 5.99
N LEU A 164 -4.98 12.76 6.10
CA LEU A 164 -6.20 12.59 5.32
C LEU A 164 -7.23 13.67 5.64
N ASP A 165 -7.34 14.10 6.90
CA ASP A 165 -8.19 15.23 7.29
C ASP A 165 -7.82 16.52 6.57
N ARG A 166 -6.52 16.82 6.47
CA ARG A 166 -6.05 17.98 5.71
C ARG A 166 -6.35 17.82 4.22
N CYS A 167 -6.25 16.61 3.68
CA CYS A 167 -6.61 16.32 2.28
C CYS A 167 -8.10 16.58 2.03
N LEU A 168 -8.98 16.08 2.91
CA LEU A 168 -10.42 16.32 2.82
C LEU A 168 -10.75 17.82 2.92
N ALA A 169 -10.10 18.56 3.84
CA ALA A 169 -10.27 20.01 3.95
C ALA A 169 -9.84 20.77 2.68
N ALA A 170 -8.86 20.23 1.95
CA ALA A 170 -8.45 20.72 0.63
C ALA A 170 -9.32 20.22 -0.53
N ARG A 171 -10.43 19.53 -0.24
CA ARG A 171 -11.37 18.92 -1.21
C ARG A 171 -10.73 17.85 -2.10
N VAL A 172 -9.75 17.14 -1.56
CA VAL A 172 -9.14 15.98 -2.20
C VAL A 172 -9.96 14.74 -1.83
N ASN A 173 -10.33 13.92 -2.81
CA ASN A 173 -11.04 12.68 -2.56
C ASN A 173 -10.08 11.64 -1.97
N VAL A 174 -10.54 10.84 -1.01
CA VAL A 174 -9.69 9.84 -0.35
C VAL A 174 -10.31 8.45 -0.52
N LEU A 175 -9.56 7.56 -1.16
CA LEU A 175 -9.90 6.15 -1.36
C LEU A 175 -8.99 5.27 -0.49
N ILE A 176 -9.60 4.40 0.30
CA ILE A 176 -8.89 3.45 1.17
C ILE A 176 -9.22 2.03 0.72
N GLY A 177 -8.20 1.22 0.48
CA GLY A 177 -8.34 -0.23 0.32
C GLY A 177 -7.78 -0.94 1.53
N ASP A 178 -8.58 -1.75 2.21
CA ASP A 178 -8.17 -2.35 3.48
C ASP A 178 -8.94 -3.66 3.77
N PRO A 179 -8.26 -4.72 4.27
CA PRO A 179 -8.87 -5.99 4.68
C PRO A 179 -9.50 -5.98 6.10
N GLY A 180 -9.61 -4.81 6.73
CA GLY A 180 -10.12 -4.65 8.10
C GLY A 180 -9.03 -4.64 9.17
N ARG A 181 -7.89 -3.96 8.89
CA ARG A 181 -6.76 -3.81 9.81
C ARG A 181 -7.18 -3.21 11.16
N ALA A 182 -6.35 -3.45 12.18
CA ALA A 182 -6.67 -3.17 13.58
C ALA A 182 -7.05 -1.70 13.83
N TYR A 183 -6.34 -0.76 13.19
CA TYR A 183 -6.47 0.67 13.44
C TYR A 183 -7.26 1.40 12.33
N LEU A 184 -8.04 0.66 11.55
CA LEU A 184 -8.89 1.23 10.50
C LEU A 184 -10.00 2.09 11.13
N PRO A 185 -10.16 3.39 10.77
CA PRO A 185 -11.14 4.30 11.37
C PRO A 185 -12.56 4.04 10.84
N ARG A 186 -13.15 2.90 11.19
CA ARG A 186 -14.40 2.37 10.62
C ARG A 186 -15.59 3.36 10.65
N SER A 187 -15.69 4.21 11.67
CA SER A 187 -16.76 5.22 11.78
C SER A 187 -16.71 6.29 10.68
N ARG A 188 -15.54 6.44 10.03
CA ARG A 188 -15.27 7.45 9.00
C ARG A 188 -15.22 6.86 7.59
N LEU A 189 -15.70 5.63 7.41
CA LEU A 189 -15.63 4.91 6.14
C LEU A 189 -17.00 4.66 5.56
N ARG A 190 -17.16 5.01 4.29
CA ARG A 190 -18.29 4.56 3.48
C ARG A 190 -17.80 3.53 2.48
N LEU A 191 -18.36 2.32 2.55
CA LEU A 191 -18.03 1.23 1.64
C LEU A 191 -18.46 1.57 0.20
N LEU A 192 -17.53 1.44 -0.75
CA LEU A 192 -17.76 1.65 -2.18
C LEU A 192 -17.84 0.33 -2.94
N ALA A 193 -17.02 -0.65 -2.56
CA ALA A 193 -16.98 -1.98 -3.17
C ALA A 193 -16.27 -2.99 -2.27
N GLU A 194 -16.54 -4.27 -2.47
CA GLU A 194 -15.82 -5.37 -1.86
C GLU A 194 -15.28 -6.30 -2.93
N TYR A 195 -14.05 -6.78 -2.73
CA TYR A 195 -13.43 -7.77 -3.59
C TYR A 195 -12.87 -8.92 -2.75
N ARG A 196 -12.75 -10.06 -3.39
CA ARG A 196 -12.02 -11.20 -2.85
C ARG A 196 -10.66 -11.21 -3.53
N VAL A 197 -9.60 -10.89 -2.79
CA VAL A 197 -8.20 -10.99 -3.24
C VAL A 197 -7.41 -11.85 -2.25
N PRO A 198 -6.37 -12.58 -2.70
CA PRO A 198 -5.50 -13.30 -1.78
C PRO A 198 -4.71 -12.32 -0.90
N ASP A 199 -4.58 -12.58 0.40
CA ASP A 199 -3.64 -11.85 1.27
C ASP A 199 -2.25 -12.49 1.25
N VAL A 200 -1.24 -11.71 1.62
CA VAL A 200 0.17 -12.14 1.64
C VAL A 200 0.41 -13.08 2.81
N GLY A 201 0.98 -14.26 2.53
CA GLY A 201 1.32 -15.27 3.54
C GLY A 201 0.24 -16.34 3.76
N GLU A 202 -0.89 -16.24 3.09
CA GLU A 202 -1.93 -17.26 3.14
C GLU A 202 -1.59 -18.45 2.20
N ALA A 203 -1.67 -19.68 2.74
CA ALA A 203 -1.42 -20.91 2.00
C ALA A 203 -2.34 -21.05 0.78
N LYS A 204 -1.90 -21.76 -0.27
CA LYS A 204 -2.76 -22.10 -1.42
C LYS A 204 -4.06 -22.76 -0.90
N GLY A 205 -5.18 -22.06 -1.00
CA GLY A 205 -6.50 -22.53 -0.57
C GLY A 205 -7.03 -21.94 0.75
N ALA A 206 -6.33 -20.97 1.36
CA ALA A 206 -6.88 -20.23 2.51
C ALA A 206 -8.10 -19.37 2.11
N ALA A 207 -8.99 -19.14 3.06
CA ALA A 207 -10.21 -18.38 2.86
C ALA A 207 -9.89 -16.92 2.54
N MET A 208 -10.17 -16.51 1.30
CA MET A 208 -10.04 -15.13 0.83
C MET A 208 -10.73 -14.18 1.82
N LYS A 209 -9.97 -13.31 2.49
CA LYS A 209 -10.56 -12.31 3.38
C LYS A 209 -11.35 -11.28 2.56
N PRO A 210 -12.63 -11.02 2.88
CA PRO A 210 -13.35 -9.91 2.25
C PRO A 210 -12.60 -8.62 2.54
N SER A 211 -12.16 -7.95 1.48
CA SER A 211 -11.38 -6.73 1.55
C SER A 211 -12.15 -5.62 0.85
N GLY A 212 -12.27 -4.48 1.52
CA GLY A 212 -13.14 -3.40 1.11
C GLY A 212 -12.37 -2.25 0.47
N VAL A 213 -13.08 -1.51 -0.39
CA VAL A 213 -12.68 -0.20 -0.87
C VAL A 213 -13.67 0.81 -0.34
N PHE A 214 -13.16 1.87 0.26
CA PHE A 214 -13.93 2.85 1.04
C PHE A 214 -13.61 4.27 0.59
N SER A 215 -14.60 5.17 0.66
CA SER A 215 -14.32 6.60 0.77
C SER A 215 -14.10 6.96 2.24
N PHE A 216 -13.08 7.79 2.50
CA PHE A 216 -12.86 8.38 3.83
C PHE A 216 -13.66 9.66 3.95
N GLU A 217 -14.46 9.77 5.01
CA GLU A 217 -15.40 10.86 5.23
C GLU A 217 -14.92 11.78 6.37
N PRO A 218 -15.29 13.08 6.35
CA PRO A 218 -15.05 13.98 7.49
C PRO A 218 -15.81 13.47 8.74
N GLU A 219 -15.35 13.92 9.91
CA GLU A 219 -16.10 13.73 11.16
C GLU A 219 -17.42 14.51 11.20
#